data_AF-A0A517ZII7-F1
#
_entry.id   AF-A0A517ZII7-F1
#
_cell.length_a   1.000
_cell.length_b   1.000
_cell.length_c   1.000
_cell.angle_alpha   90.00
_cell.angle_beta   90.00
_cell.angle_gamma   90.00
#
_symmetry.space_group_name_H-M   'P 1'
#
loop_
_entity.id
_entity.type
_entity.pdbx_description
1 polymer ?
#
loop_
_entity_poly.entity_id
_entity_poly.type
_entity_poly.pdbx_seq_one_letter_code
_entity_poly.pdbx_strand_id
1 'polypeptide(L)'
;MRFHKTEGPNPYFNARDQRRLLLMVATLGAVVMGFQFAAQPESWYWLTGPPVDAQSSAANPPEKPIDARLNPEADAVPPGGFRVAEPLPANPPVENPQQVDDNDPTRLDPALLSNLYDNKLGIRNAEQGAYYKILAQARDLSEQQLESAAADDVTFAQMFTDPDDYRGRLVTIHGRVKQLTPMQAVKNDFGIETVYEAWMLTPDSGTNPVLMHFTKIPEGIPTGTDLDLDCRFTGYFFKKYAFVAQHGPHSTTMLLGKELRWTPPQTIAPELGLAPYILGVVVLMGVVLAALFWRYSAGDRRFRRTQLQRIQHAAHEPLVDLDTASVNELQPATEEEPPGPDA
;
A
#
# COMPACT_ATOMS: atom_id res chain seq x y z
N MET A 1 -75.85 -41.10 -20.36
CA MET A 1 -75.09 -40.20 -19.48
C MET A 1 -73.75 -40.83 -19.11
N ARG A 2 -72.63 -40.24 -19.56
CA ARG A 2 -71.40 -39.97 -18.78
C ARG A 2 -70.31 -39.48 -19.75
N PHE A 3 -69.94 -38.21 -19.61
CA PHE A 3 -68.77 -37.62 -20.25
C PHE A 3 -67.54 -37.94 -19.40
N HIS A 4 -66.48 -38.46 -20.00
CA HIS A 4 -65.14 -38.42 -19.41
C HIS A 4 -64.37 -37.31 -20.11
N LYS A 5 -64.14 -36.22 -19.38
CA LYS A 5 -63.25 -35.14 -19.78
C LYS A 5 -61.88 -35.44 -19.16
N THR A 6 -60.96 -35.97 -19.95
CA THR A 6 -59.55 -36.07 -19.57
C THR A 6 -58.93 -34.68 -19.76
N GLU A 7 -58.70 -33.98 -18.65
CA GLU A 7 -57.89 -32.76 -18.64
C GLU A 7 -56.43 -33.14 -18.92
N GLY A 8 -55.94 -32.81 -20.11
CA GLY A 8 -54.52 -32.91 -20.43
C GLY A 8 -53.72 -31.87 -19.63
N PRO A 9 -52.49 -32.18 -19.19
CA PRO A 9 -51.71 -31.26 -18.37
C PRO A 9 -51.38 -29.98 -19.14
N ASN A 10 -51.50 -28.84 -18.47
CA ASN A 10 -51.11 -27.53 -18.99
C ASN A 10 -49.68 -27.57 -19.55
N PRO A 11 -49.43 -27.17 -20.81
CA PRO A 11 -48.09 -27.17 -21.37
C PRO A 11 -47.28 -26.04 -20.73
N TYR A 12 -46.42 -26.38 -19.78
CA TYR A 12 -45.40 -25.48 -19.25
C TYR A 12 -44.42 -25.09 -20.36
N PHE A 13 -44.18 -23.78 -20.49
CA PHE A 13 -43.12 -23.09 -21.24
C PHE A 13 -42.52 -23.82 -22.46
N ASN A 14 -42.79 -23.28 -23.65
CA ASN A 14 -42.13 -23.68 -24.90
C ASN A 14 -40.60 -23.74 -24.72
N ALA A 15 -39.91 -24.70 -25.33
CA ALA A 15 -38.45 -24.90 -25.18
C ALA A 15 -37.63 -23.63 -25.51
N ARG A 16 -38.19 -22.73 -26.33
CA ARG A 16 -37.61 -21.42 -26.62
C ARG A 16 -37.71 -20.43 -25.44
N ASP A 17 -38.82 -20.46 -24.71
CA ASP A 17 -39.02 -19.61 -23.53
C ASP A 17 -38.22 -20.13 -22.34
N GLN A 18 -38.08 -21.47 -22.21
CA GLN A 18 -37.16 -22.07 -21.23
C GLN A 18 -35.72 -21.65 -21.47
N ARG A 19 -35.26 -21.63 -22.74
CA ARG A 19 -33.91 -21.14 -23.09
C ARG A 19 -33.74 -19.64 -22.79
N ARG A 20 -34.78 -18.82 -23.00
CA ARG A 20 -34.76 -17.38 -22.68
C ARG A 20 -34.67 -17.13 -21.18
N LEU A 21 -35.46 -17.85 -20.39
CA LEU A 21 -35.43 -17.79 -18.92
C LEU A 21 -34.07 -18.25 -18.39
N LEU A 22 -33.54 -19.36 -18.92
CA LEU A 22 -32.22 -19.87 -18.52
C LEU A 22 -31.11 -18.86 -18.84
N LEU A 23 -31.18 -18.20 -20.00
CA LEU A 23 -30.21 -17.17 -20.39
C LEU A 23 -30.32 -15.92 -19.50
N MET A 24 -31.53 -15.49 -19.14
CA MET A 24 -31.73 -14.38 -18.19
C MET A 24 -31.18 -14.70 -16.80
N VAL A 25 -31.48 -15.90 -16.28
CA VAL A 25 -30.97 -16.35 -14.99
C VAL A 25 -29.45 -16.48 -15.04
N ALA A 26 -28.88 -16.97 -16.14
CA ALA A 26 -27.43 -17.06 -16.31
C ALA A 26 -26.77 -15.67 -16.37
N THR A 27 -27.36 -14.69 -17.06
CA THR A 27 -26.85 -13.32 -17.08
C THR A 27 -26.94 -12.65 -15.71
N LEU A 28 -28.04 -12.86 -14.98
CA LEU A 28 -28.19 -12.35 -13.62
C LEU A 28 -27.15 -12.99 -12.68
N GLY A 29 -26.95 -14.31 -12.80
CA GLY A 29 -25.93 -15.03 -12.06
C GLY A 29 -24.52 -14.52 -12.36
N ALA A 30 -24.20 -14.26 -13.62
CA ALA A 30 -22.91 -13.68 -14.02
C ALA A 30 -22.69 -12.27 -13.45
N VAL A 31 -23.73 -11.43 -13.43
CA VAL A 31 -23.66 -10.09 -12.83
C VAL A 31 -23.43 -10.19 -11.31
N VAL A 32 -24.18 -11.04 -10.61
CA VAL A 32 -24.02 -11.23 -9.16
C VAL A 32 -22.63 -11.80 -8.84
N MET A 33 -22.14 -12.75 -9.64
CA MET A 33 -20.81 -13.33 -9.47
C MET A 33 -19.70 -12.30 -9.74
N GLY A 34 -19.87 -11.43 -10.74
CA GLY A 34 -18.99 -10.28 -10.96
C GLY A 34 -19.01 -9.28 -9.81
N PHE A 35 -20.18 -9.05 -9.20
CA PHE A 35 -20.32 -8.17 -8.04
C PHE A 35 -19.64 -8.76 -6.80
N GLN A 36 -19.74 -10.07 -6.57
CA GLN A 36 -19.04 -10.75 -5.49
C GLN A 36 -17.52 -10.73 -5.69
N PHE A 37 -17.06 -10.92 -6.92
CA PHE A 37 -15.63 -10.81 -7.25
C PHE A 37 -15.13 -9.39 -7.02
N ALA A 38 -15.86 -8.37 -7.46
CA ALA A 38 -15.51 -6.96 -7.24
C ALA A 38 -15.62 -6.51 -5.77
N ALA A 39 -16.45 -7.16 -4.95
CA ALA A 39 -16.57 -6.87 -3.53
C ALA A 39 -15.39 -7.39 -2.70
N GLN A 40 -14.55 -8.28 -3.26
CA GLN A 40 -13.35 -8.76 -2.58
C GLN A 40 -12.22 -7.72 -2.73
N PRO A 41 -11.70 -7.15 -1.63
CA PRO A 41 -10.62 -6.14 -1.70
C PRO A 41 -9.35 -6.70 -2.37
N GLU A 42 -9.13 -8.01 -2.27
CA GLU A 42 -7.99 -8.69 -2.90
C GLU A 42 -8.01 -8.64 -4.43
N SER A 43 -9.21 -8.58 -5.04
CA SER A 43 -9.37 -8.45 -6.49
C SER A 43 -8.87 -7.12 -7.04
N TRP A 44 -8.60 -6.15 -6.16
CA TRP A 44 -8.10 -4.82 -6.49
C TRP A 44 -6.61 -4.64 -6.17
N TYR A 45 -5.93 -5.65 -5.60
CA TYR A 45 -4.52 -5.52 -5.24
C TYR A 45 -3.57 -5.37 -6.44
N TRP A 46 -4.00 -5.79 -7.63
CA TRP A 46 -3.24 -5.50 -8.86
C TRP A 46 -3.31 -3.99 -9.24
N LEU A 47 -4.30 -3.25 -8.73
CA LEU A 47 -4.50 -1.82 -9.00
C LEU A 47 -3.95 -0.92 -7.87
N THR A 48 -4.09 -1.33 -6.60
CA THR A 48 -3.68 -0.53 -5.43
C THR A 48 -2.39 -1.02 -4.77
N GLY A 49 -1.86 -2.18 -5.18
CA GLY A 49 -0.86 -2.93 -4.43
C GLY A 49 -1.48 -3.68 -3.23
N PRO A 50 -0.85 -4.77 -2.76
CA PRO A 50 -1.25 -5.41 -1.51
C PRO A 50 -0.99 -4.47 -0.32
N PRO A 51 -1.78 -4.53 0.77
CA PRO A 51 -1.56 -3.73 1.96
C PRO A 51 -0.20 -4.04 2.60
N VAL A 52 0.45 -3.02 3.18
CA VAL A 52 1.81 -3.07 3.76
C VAL A 52 1.96 -4.19 4.81
N ASP A 53 0.87 -4.57 5.48
CA ASP A 53 0.83 -5.63 6.47
C ASP A 53 0.96 -7.04 5.85
N ALA A 54 0.57 -7.22 4.58
CA ALA A 54 0.61 -8.52 3.89
C ALA A 54 1.99 -8.83 3.28
N GLN A 55 2.80 -7.82 2.96
CA GLN A 55 4.15 -8.01 2.44
C GLN A 55 5.16 -8.47 3.50
N SER A 56 4.84 -8.29 4.78
CA SER A 56 5.67 -8.81 5.88
C SER A 56 5.50 -10.31 6.13
N SER A 57 4.52 -10.97 5.49
CA SER A 57 4.19 -12.39 5.79
C SER A 57 4.48 -13.39 4.67
N ALA A 58 4.89 -12.98 3.47
CA ALA A 58 4.92 -13.88 2.30
C ALA A 58 6.27 -14.05 1.59
N ALA A 59 7.36 -13.44 2.04
CA ALA A 59 8.64 -13.50 1.31
C ALA A 59 9.92 -13.64 2.16
N ASN A 60 9.83 -14.16 3.39
CA ASN A 60 11.02 -14.70 4.04
C ASN A 60 11.03 -16.22 3.86
N PRO A 61 12.08 -16.82 3.25
CA PRO A 61 12.35 -18.25 3.42
C PRO A 61 12.37 -18.56 4.92
N PRO A 62 11.93 -19.75 5.37
CA PRO A 62 12.03 -20.09 6.78
C PRO A 62 13.50 -19.99 7.18
N GLU A 63 13.83 -18.99 8.00
CA GLU A 63 15.13 -18.90 8.64
C GLU A 63 15.34 -20.24 9.34
N LYS A 64 16.42 -20.94 8.98
CA LYS A 64 16.85 -22.10 9.77
C LYS A 64 16.95 -21.62 11.21
N PRO A 65 16.27 -22.27 12.18
CA PRO A 65 16.38 -21.86 13.56
C PRO A 65 17.87 -21.88 13.92
N ILE A 66 18.39 -20.71 14.28
CA ILE A 66 19.76 -20.57 14.79
C ILE A 66 19.77 -21.38 16.09
N ASP A 67 20.41 -22.54 16.06
CA ASP A 67 20.58 -23.38 17.23
C ASP A 67 21.60 -22.70 18.15
N ALA A 68 21.11 -21.83 19.04
CA ALA A 68 21.90 -21.08 20.02
C ALA A 68 22.37 -21.94 21.20
N ARG A 69 22.45 -23.26 21.02
CA ARG A 69 23.07 -24.16 21.98
C ARG A 69 24.58 -24.06 21.80
N LEU A 70 25.24 -23.39 22.74
CA LEU A 70 26.68 -23.48 22.94
C LEU A 70 27.05 -24.96 22.98
N ASN A 71 27.74 -25.45 21.95
CA ASN A 71 28.29 -26.80 21.92
C ASN A 71 29.44 -26.85 22.94
N PRO A 72 29.26 -27.40 24.16
CA PRO A 72 30.26 -27.29 25.22
C PRO A 72 31.49 -28.16 24.92
N GLU A 73 31.38 -29.05 23.92
CA GLU A 73 32.38 -30.05 23.60
C GLU A 73 33.43 -29.53 22.60
N ALA A 74 33.15 -28.41 21.91
CA ALA A 74 34.14 -27.73 21.06
C ALA A 74 35.12 -26.85 21.89
N ASP A 75 34.78 -26.56 23.15
CA ASP A 75 35.53 -25.65 24.02
C ASP A 75 36.09 -26.29 25.30
N ALA A 76 36.01 -27.61 25.43
CA ALA A 76 36.61 -28.32 26.54
C ALA A 76 38.15 -28.27 26.44
N VAL A 77 38.77 -27.39 27.24
CA VAL A 77 40.23 -27.37 27.44
C VAL A 77 40.59 -28.58 28.32
N PRO A 78 41.51 -29.46 27.89
CA PRO A 78 41.91 -30.61 28.69
C PRO A 78 42.52 -30.18 30.04
N PRO A 79 42.38 -30.97 31.11
CA PRO A 79 42.85 -30.60 32.44
C PRO A 79 44.36 -30.38 32.43
N GLY A 80 44.79 -29.16 32.77
CA GLY A 80 46.19 -28.72 32.73
C GLY A 80 46.56 -27.81 31.56
N GLY A 81 45.65 -27.57 30.61
CA GLY A 81 45.80 -26.56 29.56
C GLY A 81 45.22 -25.20 29.98
N PHE A 82 45.88 -24.11 29.58
CA PHE A 82 45.30 -22.77 29.58
C PHE A 82 45.26 -22.30 28.12
N ARG A 83 44.12 -21.80 27.66
CA ARG A 83 44.05 -21.11 26.36
C ARG A 83 44.51 -19.66 26.56
N VAL A 84 45.57 -19.28 25.88
CA VAL A 84 45.87 -17.86 25.64
C VAL A 84 44.90 -17.44 24.54
N ALA A 85 43.96 -16.54 24.85
CA ALA A 85 43.18 -15.88 23.80
C ALA A 85 44.19 -15.22 22.85
N GLU A 86 44.16 -15.58 21.57
CA GLU A 86 44.85 -14.77 20.57
C GLU A 86 44.40 -13.33 20.81
N PRO A 87 45.34 -12.37 20.90
CA PRO A 87 44.95 -10.97 20.83
C PRO A 87 44.09 -10.88 19.56
N LEU A 88 42.86 -10.38 19.70
CA LEU A 88 42.08 -9.91 18.56
C LEU A 88 43.08 -9.27 17.60
N PRO A 89 43.07 -9.62 16.29
CA PRO A 89 43.89 -8.88 15.35
C PRO A 89 43.60 -7.43 15.66
N ALA A 90 44.64 -6.69 16.09
CA ALA A 90 44.52 -5.26 16.24
C ALA A 90 43.83 -4.82 14.95
N ASN A 91 42.67 -4.17 15.08
CA ASN A 91 42.00 -3.56 13.94
C ASN A 91 43.12 -3.04 13.04
N PRO A 92 43.15 -3.40 11.74
CA PRO A 92 44.22 -2.94 10.87
C PRO A 92 44.40 -1.46 11.19
N PRO A 93 45.61 -1.02 11.58
CA PRO A 93 45.81 0.37 11.95
C PRO A 93 45.19 1.15 10.82
N VAL A 94 44.17 1.97 11.12
CA VAL A 94 43.45 2.77 10.13
C VAL A 94 44.54 3.33 9.23
N GLU A 95 44.65 2.80 8.01
CA GLU A 95 45.80 2.98 7.14
C GLU A 95 45.63 4.32 6.44
N ASN A 96 45.63 5.33 7.28
CA ASN A 96 45.81 6.74 7.07
C ASN A 96 45.71 7.35 8.48
N PRO A 97 46.83 7.49 9.22
CA PRO A 97 47.00 8.74 9.91
C PRO A 97 47.00 9.77 8.78
N GLN A 98 45.82 10.32 8.44
CA GLN A 98 45.76 11.54 7.68
C GLN A 98 46.78 12.45 8.35
N GLN A 99 47.79 12.82 7.57
CA GLN A 99 48.79 13.82 7.92
C GLN A 99 48.06 14.87 8.76
N VAL A 100 48.39 14.92 10.05
CA VAL A 100 47.68 15.77 11.01
C VAL A 100 48.01 17.20 10.59
N ASP A 101 47.18 17.75 9.72
CA ASP A 101 47.27 19.14 9.31
C ASP A 101 46.70 19.93 10.48
N ASP A 102 47.59 20.52 11.27
CA ASP A 102 47.22 21.39 12.40
C ASP A 102 46.34 22.58 11.93
N ASN A 103 46.22 22.83 10.62
CA ASN A 103 45.35 23.86 10.03
C ASN A 103 44.03 23.32 9.46
N ASP A 104 43.64 22.06 9.67
CA ASP A 104 42.34 21.57 9.21
C ASP A 104 41.19 22.34 9.90
N PRO A 105 40.43 23.17 9.17
CA PRO A 105 39.37 24.00 9.76
C PRO A 105 38.17 23.18 10.24
N THR A 106 38.07 21.90 9.84
CA THR A 106 37.01 20.98 10.28
C THR A 106 37.32 20.34 11.63
N ARG A 107 38.55 20.43 12.13
CA ARG A 107 38.93 19.85 13.42
C ARG A 107 38.47 20.74 14.57
N LEU A 108 37.88 20.13 15.60
CA LEU A 108 37.53 20.82 16.83
C LEU A 108 38.76 20.94 17.75
N ASP A 109 38.85 22.09 18.43
CA ASP A 109 39.78 22.27 19.53
C ASP A 109 39.43 21.29 20.68
N PRO A 110 40.33 20.38 21.08
CA PRO A 110 40.07 19.39 22.12
C PRO A 110 39.64 20.00 23.46
N ALA A 111 40.03 21.24 23.76
CA ALA A 111 39.63 21.94 24.97
C ALA A 111 38.12 22.19 25.05
N LEU A 112 37.40 22.17 23.92
CA LEU A 112 35.94 22.30 23.88
C LEU A 112 35.22 21.05 24.39
N LEU A 113 35.90 19.90 24.36
CA LEU A 113 35.29 18.60 24.65
C LEU A 113 35.50 18.16 26.10
N SER A 114 36.32 18.88 26.89
CA SER A 114 36.76 18.44 28.22
C SER A 114 35.69 18.48 29.31
N ASN A 115 34.65 19.32 29.15
CA ASN A 115 33.62 19.58 30.17
C ASN A 115 32.20 19.21 29.69
N LEU A 116 32.08 18.08 28.98
CA LEU A 116 30.80 17.57 28.48
C LEU A 116 30.26 16.48 29.40
N TYR A 117 28.96 16.54 29.68
CA TYR A 117 28.27 15.63 30.59
C TYR A 117 27.21 14.82 29.85
N ASP A 118 27.48 13.52 29.73
CA ASP A 118 26.57 12.57 29.12
C ASP A 118 25.34 12.27 29.98
N ASN A 119 24.26 11.86 29.30
CA ASN A 119 22.99 11.44 29.89
C ASN A 119 22.36 12.52 30.79
N LYS A 120 22.57 13.79 30.43
CA LYS A 120 21.95 14.95 31.08
C LYS A 120 20.91 15.57 30.14
N LEU A 121 19.79 15.98 30.73
CA LEU A 121 18.77 16.77 30.06
C LEU A 121 19.31 18.19 29.82
N GLY A 122 19.12 18.69 28.60
CA GLY A 122 19.53 20.02 28.19
C GLY A 122 21.04 20.22 28.09
N ILE A 123 21.41 21.44 27.68
CA ILE A 123 22.78 21.94 27.62
C ILE A 123 23.10 22.65 28.94
N ARG A 124 24.13 22.20 29.64
CA ARG A 124 24.57 22.77 30.92
C ARG A 124 25.28 24.11 30.70
N ASN A 125 25.27 24.99 31.70
CA ASN A 125 26.01 26.25 31.63
C ASN A 125 27.50 26.05 31.30
N ALA A 126 28.14 25.01 31.85
CA ALA A 126 29.53 24.67 31.54
C ALA A 126 29.75 24.22 30.09
N GLU A 127 28.71 23.71 29.41
CA GLU A 127 28.75 23.21 28.04
C GLU A 127 28.39 24.28 27.00
N GLN A 128 27.70 25.36 27.39
CA GLN A 128 27.17 26.36 26.46
C GLN A 128 28.23 26.97 25.57
N GLY A 129 29.42 27.27 26.11
CA GLY A 129 30.53 27.82 25.33
C GLY A 129 30.98 26.87 24.21
N ALA A 130 31.18 25.59 24.53
CA ALA A 130 31.53 24.56 23.55
C ALA A 130 30.40 24.35 22.54
N TYR A 131 29.16 24.22 23.02
CA TYR A 131 27.97 24.02 22.21
C TYR A 131 27.80 25.10 21.12
N TYR A 132 27.83 26.39 21.49
CA TYR A 132 27.68 27.47 20.51
C TYR A 132 28.91 27.65 19.63
N LYS A 133 30.12 27.41 20.16
CA LYS A 133 31.35 27.47 19.34
C LYS A 133 31.35 26.39 18.25
N ILE A 134 30.92 25.17 18.57
CA ILE A 134 30.83 24.07 17.59
C ILE A 134 29.76 24.37 16.54
N LEU A 135 28.57 24.87 16.94
CA LEU A 135 27.55 25.30 15.99
C LEU A 135 28.02 26.45 15.09
N ALA A 136 28.77 27.41 15.63
CA ALA A 136 29.33 28.51 14.86
C ALA A 136 30.39 28.01 13.88
N GLN A 137 31.29 27.12 14.30
CA GLN A 137 32.28 26.50 13.44
C GLN A 137 31.62 25.72 12.29
N ALA A 138 30.61 24.90 12.60
CA ALA A 138 29.84 24.19 11.58
C ALA A 138 29.14 25.15 10.60
N ARG A 139 28.53 26.23 11.10
CA ARG A 139 27.87 27.27 10.28
C ARG A 139 28.83 27.93 9.29
N ASP A 140 30.04 28.23 9.75
CA ASP A 140 31.04 29.00 9.00
C ASP A 140 31.77 28.15 7.95
N LEU A 141 31.79 26.82 8.11
CA LEU A 141 32.29 25.87 7.11
C LEU A 141 31.34 25.72 5.92
N SER A 142 31.89 25.41 4.74
CA SER A 142 31.08 25.00 3.60
C SER A 142 30.54 23.59 3.82
N GLU A 143 29.37 23.31 3.23
CA GLU A 143 28.76 21.97 3.28
C GLU A 143 29.69 20.90 2.70
N GLN A 144 30.38 21.21 1.59
CA GLN A 144 31.33 20.29 0.96
C GLN A 144 32.51 19.97 1.89
N GLN A 145 33.03 20.95 2.64
CA GLN A 145 34.10 20.71 3.62
C GLN A 145 33.62 19.77 4.71
N LEU A 146 32.42 20.01 5.25
CA LEU A 146 31.84 19.14 6.28
C LEU A 146 31.68 17.71 5.75
N GLU A 147 31.04 17.54 4.59
CA GLU A 147 30.79 16.21 4.02
C GLU A 147 32.09 15.47 3.67
N SER A 148 33.12 16.17 3.18
CA SER A 148 34.40 15.54 2.81
C SER A 148 35.23 15.07 4.02
N ALA A 149 35.08 15.73 5.16
CA ALA A 149 35.79 15.39 6.40
C ALA A 149 34.99 14.43 7.29
N ALA A 150 33.70 14.23 7.00
CA ALA A 150 32.82 13.40 7.80
C ALA A 150 33.07 11.91 7.56
N ALA A 151 33.00 11.13 8.63
CA ALA A 151 32.95 9.69 8.54
C ALA A 151 31.52 9.24 8.16
N ASP A 152 31.41 8.42 7.11
CA ASP A 152 30.15 7.88 6.59
C ASP A 152 29.86 6.46 7.12
N ASP A 153 30.79 5.86 7.86
CA ASP A 153 30.75 4.48 8.38
C ASP A 153 30.48 4.40 9.89
N VAL A 154 30.19 5.53 10.55
CA VAL A 154 29.92 5.60 11.99
C VAL A 154 28.44 5.37 12.26
N THR A 155 28.16 4.33 13.05
CA THR A 155 26.82 3.93 13.46
C THR A 155 26.36 4.65 14.73
N PHE A 156 25.04 4.70 14.93
CA PHE A 156 24.42 5.09 16.20
C PHE A 156 24.98 4.30 17.37
N ALA A 157 25.08 2.97 17.21
CA ALA A 157 25.52 2.06 18.26
C ALA A 157 26.96 2.37 18.74
N GLN A 158 27.87 2.69 17.82
CA GLN A 158 29.25 3.08 18.13
C GLN A 158 29.29 4.40 18.92
N MET A 159 28.64 5.46 18.43
CA MET A 159 28.57 6.74 19.15
C MET A 159 27.91 6.62 20.53
N PHE A 160 26.94 5.72 20.66
CA PHE A 160 26.22 5.53 21.91
C PHE A 160 26.98 4.67 22.94
N THR A 161 27.73 3.67 22.48
CA THR A 161 28.46 2.72 23.33
C THR A 161 29.81 3.29 23.75
N ASP A 162 30.54 3.89 22.81
CA ASP A 162 31.91 4.38 22.98
C ASP A 162 32.00 5.91 22.75
N PRO A 163 31.23 6.73 23.49
CA PRO A 163 31.08 8.14 23.17
C PRO A 163 32.40 8.92 23.19
N ASP A 164 33.37 8.53 24.02
CA ASP A 164 34.64 9.25 24.12
C ASP A 164 35.53 9.08 22.89
N ASP A 165 35.42 7.95 22.17
CA ASP A 165 36.19 7.71 20.95
C ASP A 165 35.66 8.54 19.77
N TYR A 166 34.36 8.82 19.75
CA TYR A 166 33.68 9.54 18.67
C TYR A 166 33.42 11.01 18.99
N ARG A 167 33.65 11.46 20.24
CA ARG A 167 33.36 12.84 20.67
C ARG A 167 34.10 13.85 19.82
N GLY A 168 33.34 14.81 19.29
CA GLY A 168 33.84 15.85 18.40
C GLY A 168 34.22 15.36 16.99
N ARG A 169 34.00 14.09 16.65
CA ARG A 169 34.16 13.62 15.27
C ARG A 169 33.00 14.10 14.41
N LEU A 170 33.32 14.47 13.19
CA LEU A 170 32.33 14.81 12.18
C LEU A 170 31.79 13.51 11.56
N VAL A 171 30.48 13.36 11.56
CA VAL A 171 29.79 12.17 11.07
C VAL A 171 28.65 12.56 10.14
N THR A 172 28.39 11.73 9.16
CA THR A 172 27.19 11.86 8.33
C THR A 172 26.23 10.73 8.61
N ILE A 173 24.97 11.07 8.90
CA ILE A 173 23.90 10.12 9.10
C ILE A 173 22.78 10.33 8.09
N HIS A 174 22.05 9.25 7.80
CA HIS A 174 20.89 9.24 6.94
C HIS A 174 19.72 8.58 7.67
N GLY A 175 18.51 9.14 7.52
CA GLY A 175 17.35 8.58 8.16
C GLY A 175 16.08 9.40 7.96
N ARG A 176 15.05 9.01 8.72
CA ARG A 176 13.73 9.62 8.68
C ARG A 176 13.57 10.61 9.82
N VAL A 177 13.43 11.90 9.49
CA VAL A 177 13.15 12.94 10.48
C VAL A 177 11.68 12.88 10.87
N LYS A 178 11.42 12.71 12.16
CA LYS A 178 10.09 12.59 12.76
C LYS A 178 9.59 13.87 13.43
N GLN A 179 10.51 14.75 13.78
CA GLN A 179 10.20 16.06 14.35
C GLN A 179 11.29 17.06 13.95
N LEU A 180 10.88 18.28 13.61
CA LEU A 180 11.76 19.41 13.31
C LEU A 180 11.12 20.67 13.87
N THR A 181 11.74 21.27 14.89
CA THR A 181 11.19 22.41 15.61
C THR A 181 12.25 23.50 15.80
N PRO A 182 11.92 24.79 15.56
CA PRO A 182 12.81 25.88 15.88
C PRO A 182 12.84 26.12 17.40
N MET A 183 14.01 26.44 17.93
CA MET A 183 14.24 26.87 19.30
C MET A 183 14.98 28.19 19.33
N GLN A 184 14.56 29.09 20.22
CA GLN A 184 15.29 30.32 20.47
C GLN A 184 16.59 30.00 21.22
N ALA A 185 17.71 30.46 20.68
CA ALA A 185 18.99 30.34 21.36
C ALA A 185 19.05 31.26 22.58
N VAL A 186 19.74 30.79 23.62
CA VAL A 186 20.15 31.63 24.74
C VAL A 186 21.22 32.60 24.24
N LYS A 187 21.29 33.81 24.82
CA LYS A 187 22.32 34.80 24.51
C LYS A 187 23.71 34.15 24.51
N ASN A 188 24.43 34.33 23.42
CA ASN A 188 25.76 33.78 23.18
C ASN A 188 26.61 34.77 22.38
N ASP A 189 27.92 34.57 22.40
CA ASP A 189 28.89 35.47 21.76
C ASP A 189 29.09 35.18 20.26
N PHE A 190 28.34 34.22 19.69
CA PHE A 190 28.53 33.71 18.34
C PHE A 190 27.44 34.15 17.34
N GLY A 191 26.48 34.98 17.80
CA GLY A 191 25.39 35.50 16.97
C GLY A 191 24.39 34.42 16.51
N ILE A 192 24.29 33.31 17.23
CA ILE A 192 23.29 32.27 16.94
C ILE A 192 22.01 32.67 17.67
N GLU A 193 20.98 33.04 16.92
CA GLU A 193 19.69 33.45 17.50
C GLU A 193 18.66 32.31 17.50
N THR A 194 18.70 31.47 16.46
CA THR A 194 17.79 30.33 16.30
C THR A 194 18.61 29.07 16.10
N VAL A 195 18.20 28.01 16.80
CA VAL A 195 18.69 26.65 16.60
C VAL A 195 17.51 25.79 16.21
N TYR A 196 17.67 24.98 15.18
CA TYR A 196 16.68 23.98 14.80
C TYR A 196 17.01 22.67 15.50
N GLU A 197 16.03 22.11 16.19
CA GLU A 197 16.09 20.80 16.82
C GLU A 197 15.36 19.81 15.91
N ALA A 198 16.03 18.72 15.53
CA ALA A 198 15.41 17.63 14.78
C ALA A 198 15.69 16.27 15.41
N TRP A 199 14.70 15.40 15.32
CA TRP A 199 14.74 14.02 15.80
C TRP A 199 14.65 13.08 14.61
N MET A 200 15.69 12.27 14.38
CA MET A 200 15.80 11.35 13.25
C MET A 200 15.91 9.90 13.71
N LEU A 201 15.19 9.00 13.05
CA LEU A 201 15.44 7.56 13.16
C LEU A 201 16.36 7.14 12.03
N THR A 202 17.53 6.62 12.36
CA THR A 202 18.45 6.03 11.38
C THR A 202 18.15 4.54 11.25
N PRO A 203 18.50 3.89 10.14
CA PRO A 203 18.23 2.45 9.93
C PRO A 203 18.78 1.55 11.04
N ASP A 204 19.88 1.95 11.67
CA ASP A 204 20.60 1.21 12.71
C ASP A 204 20.23 1.61 14.15
N SER A 205 19.45 2.69 14.35
CA SER A 205 19.11 3.16 15.71
C SER A 205 17.86 2.50 16.31
N GLY A 206 17.14 1.71 15.51
CA GLY A 206 15.90 1.05 15.92
C GLY A 206 14.83 2.07 16.32
N THR A 207 14.41 2.05 17.58
CA THR A 207 13.43 3.01 18.13
C THR A 207 14.07 4.22 18.79
N ASN A 208 15.40 4.30 18.85
CA ASN A 208 16.11 5.41 19.48
C ASN A 208 16.41 6.50 18.45
N PRO A 209 15.88 7.72 18.59
CA PRO A 209 16.11 8.78 17.62
C PRO A 209 17.42 9.52 17.88
N VAL A 210 18.20 9.84 16.86
CA VAL A 210 19.33 10.79 16.95
C VAL A 210 18.78 12.21 17.09
N LEU A 211 19.31 12.95 18.07
CA LEU A 211 19.03 14.38 18.26
C LEU A 211 20.03 15.20 17.44
N MET A 212 19.55 16.15 16.65
CA MET A 212 20.39 17.05 15.87
C MET A 212 20.03 18.50 16.14
N HIS A 213 21.03 19.31 16.46
CA HIS A 213 20.88 20.76 16.56
C HIS A 213 21.70 21.44 15.47
N PHE A 214 21.10 22.38 14.76
CA PHE A 214 21.77 23.04 13.63
C PHE A 214 21.21 24.44 13.37
N THR A 215 21.87 25.20 12.50
CA THR A 215 21.65 26.66 12.37
C THR A 215 20.82 27.05 11.16
N LYS A 216 20.66 26.17 10.16
CA LYS A 216 19.91 26.45 8.93
C LYS A 216 19.02 25.28 8.53
N ILE A 217 17.83 25.58 8.01
CA ILE A 217 16.96 24.59 7.36
C ILE A 217 16.95 24.86 5.84
N PRO A 218 16.80 23.82 5.01
CA PRO A 218 16.63 23.99 3.58
C PRO A 218 15.27 24.63 3.28
N GLU A 219 15.21 25.40 2.20
CA GLU A 219 14.00 26.12 1.82
C GLU A 219 12.84 25.16 1.50
N GLY A 220 11.66 25.46 2.05
CA GLY A 220 10.43 24.69 1.80
C GLY A 220 10.29 23.39 2.61
N ILE A 221 11.23 23.06 3.49
CA ILE A 221 11.09 21.87 4.36
C ILE A 221 9.93 22.06 5.35
N PRO A 222 9.05 21.06 5.51
CA PRO A 222 8.01 21.13 6.53
C PRO A 222 8.60 21.01 7.93
N THR A 223 8.07 21.80 8.86
CA THR A 223 8.45 21.82 10.28
C THR A 223 7.26 21.40 11.15
N GLY A 224 7.53 20.80 12.31
CA GLY A 224 6.52 20.37 13.25
C GLY A 224 6.84 19.01 13.85
N THR A 225 5.80 18.39 14.40
CA THR A 225 5.79 17.01 14.92
C THR A 225 5.13 16.07 13.92
N ASP A 226 5.39 14.77 14.02
CA ASP A 226 4.79 13.73 13.16
C ASP A 226 5.18 13.89 11.68
N LEU A 227 6.45 14.15 11.45
CA LEU A 227 7.04 14.26 10.13
C LEU A 227 7.52 12.88 9.65
N ASP A 228 7.70 12.75 8.33
CA ASP A 228 8.37 11.61 7.74
C ASP A 228 9.22 12.03 6.55
N LEU A 229 10.31 12.73 6.86
CA LEU A 229 11.19 13.33 5.85
C LEU A 229 12.45 12.49 5.67
N ASP A 230 12.77 12.19 4.41
CA ASP A 230 14.03 11.55 4.05
C ASP A 230 15.14 12.59 4.05
N CYS A 231 16.04 12.49 5.04
CA CYS A 231 17.07 13.49 5.22
C CYS A 231 18.44 12.89 5.49
N ARG A 232 19.48 13.62 5.06
CA ARG A 232 20.88 13.40 5.40
C ARG A 232 21.37 14.56 6.26
N PHE A 233 22.16 14.26 7.28
CA PHE A 233 22.69 15.27 8.20
C PHE A 233 24.16 15.02 8.46
N THR A 234 24.98 16.06 8.34
CA THR A 234 26.39 16.04 8.67
C THR A 234 26.67 16.97 9.84
N GLY A 235 27.28 16.43 10.90
CA GLY A 235 27.52 17.19 12.12
C GLY A 235 28.49 16.51 13.07
N TYR A 236 28.96 17.27 14.05
CA TYR A 236 29.87 16.80 15.08
C TYR A 236 29.10 16.03 16.15
N PHE A 237 29.56 14.83 16.50
CA PHE A 237 29.04 14.13 17.66
C PHE A 237 29.43 14.87 18.94
N PHE A 238 28.44 15.38 19.66
CA PHE A 238 28.67 16.25 20.82
C PHE A 238 28.70 15.45 22.11
N LYS A 239 27.60 14.73 22.40
CA LYS A 239 27.46 13.97 23.64
C LYS A 239 26.29 12.99 23.59
N LYS A 240 26.16 12.17 24.63
CA LYS A 240 24.91 11.46 24.91
C LYS A 240 23.93 12.39 25.62
N TYR A 241 22.74 12.53 25.07
CA TYR A 241 21.69 13.41 25.55
C TYR A 241 20.58 12.63 26.22
N ALA A 242 20.15 13.05 27.41
CA ALA A 242 18.99 12.44 28.06
C ALA A 242 17.71 13.22 27.70
N PHE A 243 16.64 12.49 27.45
CA PHE A 243 15.32 13.04 27.14
C PHE A 243 14.22 12.23 27.82
N VAL A 244 13.02 12.78 27.90
CA VAL A 244 11.87 12.11 28.53
C VAL A 244 10.99 11.55 27.42
N ALA A 245 10.97 10.23 27.29
CA ALA A 245 10.03 9.52 26.42
C ALA A 245 8.77 9.12 27.21
N GLN A 246 7.75 8.60 26.51
CA GLN A 246 6.49 8.15 27.14
C GLN A 246 6.70 7.13 28.26
N HIS A 247 7.72 6.27 28.14
CA HIS A 247 8.04 5.22 29.12
C HIS A 247 9.16 5.59 30.10
N GLY A 248 9.45 6.89 30.24
CA GLY A 248 10.45 7.41 31.17
C GLY A 248 11.73 7.92 30.51
N PRO A 249 12.74 8.26 31.31
CA PRO A 249 13.96 8.87 30.81
C PRO A 249 14.72 7.90 29.89
N HIS A 250 15.03 8.36 28.69
CA HIS A 250 15.86 7.68 27.70
C HIS A 250 17.09 8.52 27.40
N SER A 251 18.08 7.92 26.74
CA SER A 251 19.27 8.63 26.26
C SER A 251 19.49 8.34 24.79
N THR A 252 20.06 9.30 24.09
CA THR A 252 20.39 9.21 22.68
C THR A 252 21.70 9.93 22.35
N THR A 253 22.16 9.86 21.11
CA THR A 253 23.29 10.62 20.58
C THR A 253 22.82 12.01 20.13
N MET A 254 23.65 13.02 20.36
CA MET A 254 23.41 14.40 19.93
C MET A 254 24.48 14.85 18.95
N LEU A 255 24.03 15.35 17.80
CA LEU A 255 24.89 15.91 16.76
C LEU A 255 24.67 17.43 16.63
N LEU A 256 25.76 18.16 16.36
CA LEU A 256 25.73 19.60 16.09
C LEU A 256 26.22 19.88 14.67
N GLY A 257 25.43 20.60 13.88
CA GLY A 257 25.75 20.80 12.47
C GLY A 257 25.26 22.13 11.91
N LYS A 258 25.40 22.26 10.60
CA LYS A 258 25.03 23.47 9.86
C LYS A 258 23.60 23.42 9.35
N GLU A 259 23.32 22.45 8.50
CA GLU A 259 22.08 22.34 7.75
C GLU A 259 21.65 20.88 7.60
N LEU A 260 20.35 20.67 7.47
CA LEU A 260 19.76 19.37 7.17
C LEU A 260 19.56 19.26 5.65
N ARG A 261 20.04 18.20 5.01
CA ARG A 261 19.72 17.95 3.60
C ARG A 261 18.45 17.14 3.47
N TRP A 262 17.43 17.76 2.91
CA TRP A 262 16.13 17.13 2.68
C TRP A 262 15.96 16.77 1.20
N THR A 263 15.57 15.53 0.94
CA THR A 263 15.17 15.08 -0.40
C THR A 263 13.64 15.11 -0.47
N PRO A 264 13.03 16.02 -1.25
CA PRO A 264 11.57 16.07 -1.37
C PRO A 264 11.05 14.77 -2.00
N PRO A 265 9.94 14.21 -1.50
CA PRO A 265 9.34 13.04 -2.10
C PRO A 265 8.95 13.38 -3.54
N GLN A 266 9.46 12.57 -4.49
CA GLN A 266 9.08 12.70 -5.89
C GLN A 266 7.58 12.41 -5.97
N THR A 267 6.78 13.43 -6.29
CA THR A 267 5.36 13.22 -6.58
C THR A 267 5.30 12.50 -7.92
N ILE A 268 5.30 11.17 -7.88
CA ILE A 268 5.03 10.36 -9.06
C ILE A 268 3.59 10.71 -9.43
N ALA A 269 3.44 11.49 -10.50
CA ALA A 269 2.13 11.76 -11.07
C ALA A 269 1.44 10.41 -11.26
N PRO A 270 0.20 10.20 -10.77
CA PRO A 270 -0.45 8.93 -10.93
C PRO A 270 -0.52 8.66 -12.43
N GLU A 271 0.25 7.68 -12.91
CA GLU A 271 0.06 7.17 -14.26
C GLU A 271 -1.41 6.78 -14.31
N LEU A 272 -2.17 7.30 -15.28
CA LEU A 272 -3.49 6.75 -15.57
C LEU A 272 -3.25 5.31 -16.03
N GLY A 273 -3.18 4.39 -15.06
CA GLY A 273 -3.01 2.97 -15.28
C GLY A 273 -4.17 2.42 -16.10
N LEU A 274 -4.16 1.14 -16.43
CA LEU A 274 -5.13 0.52 -17.35
C LEU A 274 -6.62 0.62 -16.94
N ALA A 275 -6.94 1.19 -15.78
CA ALA A 275 -8.28 1.34 -15.22
C ALA A 275 -9.33 2.01 -16.14
N PRO A 276 -9.08 3.15 -16.82
CA PRO A 276 -10.09 3.76 -17.70
C PRO A 276 -10.29 2.91 -18.96
N TYR A 277 -9.28 2.15 -19.39
CA TYR A 277 -9.40 1.21 -20.51
C TYR A 277 -10.25 -0.01 -20.14
N ILE A 278 -10.06 -0.57 -18.94
CA ILE A 278 -10.87 -1.68 -18.42
C ILE A 278 -12.32 -1.24 -18.25
N LEU A 279 -12.56 -0.05 -17.69
CA LEU A 279 -13.90 0.52 -17.59
C LEU A 279 -14.54 0.69 -18.98
N GLY A 280 -13.77 1.17 -19.96
CA GLY A 280 -14.21 1.29 -21.36
C GLY A 280 -14.60 -0.05 -21.98
N VAL A 281 -13.82 -1.12 -21.76
CA VAL A 281 -14.12 -2.47 -22.27
C VAL A 281 -15.38 -3.06 -21.61
N VAL A 282 -15.57 -2.86 -20.30
CA VAL A 282 -16.76 -3.33 -19.59
C VAL A 282 -18.02 -2.64 -20.11
N VAL A 283 -17.97 -1.31 -20.30
CA VAL A 283 -19.08 -0.54 -20.88
C VAL A 283 -19.37 -1.00 -22.31
N LEU A 284 -18.34 -1.18 -23.13
CA LEU A 284 -18.47 -1.69 -24.51
C LEU A 284 -19.15 -3.06 -24.53
N MET A 285 -18.73 -3.98 -23.67
CA MET A 285 -19.29 -5.33 -23.57
C MET A 285 -20.77 -5.29 -23.16
N GLY A 286 -21.13 -4.41 -22.21
CA GLY A 286 -22.52 -4.18 -21.82
C GLY A 286 -23.39 -3.66 -22.97
N VAL A 287 -22.88 -2.71 -23.75
CA VAL A 287 -23.59 -2.17 -24.93
C VAL A 287 -23.80 -3.24 -26.00
N VAL A 288 -22.79 -4.07 -26.28
CA VAL A 288 -22.89 -5.17 -27.25
C VAL A 288 -23.95 -6.18 -26.82
N LEU A 289 -23.98 -6.56 -25.54
CA LEU A 289 -24.98 -7.48 -25.01
C LEU A 289 -26.40 -6.90 -25.10
N ALA A 290 -26.56 -5.61 -24.77
CA ALA A 290 -27.84 -4.91 -24.89
C ALA A 290 -28.33 -4.83 -26.35
N ALA A 291 -27.43 -4.56 -27.30
CA ALA A 291 -27.74 -4.51 -28.73
C ALA A 291 -28.15 -5.87 -29.29
N LEU A 292 -27.45 -6.95 -28.90
CA LEU A 292 -27.82 -8.32 -29.28
C LEU A 292 -29.20 -8.70 -28.74
N PHE A 293 -29.50 -8.34 -27.49
CA PHE A 293 -30.80 -8.57 -26.88
C PHE A 293 -31.93 -7.80 -27.57
N TRP A 294 -31.70 -6.53 -27.92
CA TRP A 294 -32.64 -5.73 -28.69
C TRP A 294 -32.92 -6.36 -30.05
N ARG A 295 -31.87 -6.79 -30.78
CA ARG A 295 -32.02 -7.40 -32.11
C ARG A 295 -32.81 -8.70 -32.05
N TYR A 296 -32.56 -9.54 -31.05
CA TYR A 296 -33.26 -10.82 -30.88
C TYR A 296 -34.74 -10.63 -30.50
N SER A 297 -35.04 -9.67 -29.61
CA SER A 297 -36.41 -9.35 -29.20
C SER A 297 -37.21 -8.63 -30.30
N ALA A 298 -36.56 -7.81 -31.13
CA ALA A 298 -37.19 -7.17 -32.28
C ALA A 298 -37.56 -8.18 -33.38
N GLY A 299 -36.80 -9.27 -33.53
CA GLY A 299 -37.12 -10.37 -34.45
C GLY A 299 -38.41 -11.10 -34.05
N ASP A 300 -38.67 -11.26 -32.75
CA ASP A 300 -39.84 -11.97 -32.22
C ASP A 300 -41.16 -11.21 -32.45
N ARG A 301 -41.09 -9.86 -32.51
CA ARG A 301 -42.26 -9.02 -32.81
C ARG A 301 -42.78 -9.21 -34.23
N ARG A 302 -41.92 -9.64 -35.18
CA ARG A 302 -42.34 -9.92 -36.56
C ARG A 302 -43.16 -11.21 -36.66
N PHE A 303 -42.87 -12.21 -35.82
CA PHE A 303 -43.60 -13.48 -35.83
C PHE A 303 -45.00 -13.40 -35.19
N ARG A 304 -45.20 -12.50 -34.21
CA ARG A 304 -46.52 -12.26 -33.59
C ARG A 304 -47.52 -11.60 -34.54
N ARG A 305 -47.06 -10.79 -35.51
CA ARG A 305 -47.96 -10.17 -36.50
C ARG A 305 -48.56 -11.19 -37.46
N THR A 306 -47.80 -12.21 -37.87
CA THR A 306 -48.26 -13.22 -38.84
C THR A 306 -49.24 -14.24 -38.24
N GLN A 307 -49.13 -14.53 -36.94
CA GLN A 307 -50.04 -15.45 -36.22
C GLN A 307 -51.39 -14.80 -35.88
N LEU A 308 -51.41 -13.51 -35.51
CA LEU A 308 -52.67 -12.80 -35.23
C LEU A 308 -53.56 -12.64 -36.47
N GLN A 309 -52.96 -12.51 -37.66
CA GLN A 309 -53.72 -12.48 -38.91
C GLN A 309 -54.37 -13.83 -39.24
N ARG A 310 -53.73 -14.97 -38.92
CA ARG A 310 -54.34 -16.30 -39.12
C ARG A 310 -55.49 -16.57 -38.16
N ILE A 311 -55.40 -16.09 -36.92
CA ILE A 311 -56.48 -16.23 -35.93
C ILE A 311 -57.67 -15.32 -36.30
N GLN A 312 -57.41 -14.11 -36.81
CA GLN A 312 -58.48 -13.23 -37.29
C GLN A 312 -59.16 -13.74 -38.57
N HIS A 313 -58.43 -14.37 -39.49
CA HIS A 313 -59.01 -15.02 -40.67
C HIS A 313 -59.81 -16.30 -40.32
N ALA A 314 -59.35 -17.09 -39.34
CA ALA A 314 -60.10 -18.27 -38.87
C ALA A 314 -61.36 -17.91 -38.06
N ALA A 315 -61.45 -16.69 -37.52
CA ALA A 315 -62.62 -16.21 -36.80
C ALA A 315 -63.70 -15.56 -37.69
N HIS A 316 -63.43 -15.39 -39.00
CA HIS A 316 -64.35 -14.74 -39.95
C HIS A 316 -64.97 -15.71 -40.97
N GLU A 317 -64.89 -17.03 -40.76
CA GLU A 317 -65.72 -17.97 -41.51
C GLU A 317 -67.12 -18.01 -40.85
N PRO A 318 -68.18 -17.49 -41.51
CA PRO A 318 -69.47 -17.30 -40.86
C PRO A 318 -70.23 -18.63 -40.73
N LEU A 319 -70.66 -18.93 -39.50
CA LEU A 319 -71.71 -19.89 -39.14
C LEU A 319 -73.04 -19.48 -39.80
N VAL A 320 -73.23 -19.76 -41.10
CA VAL A 320 -74.47 -19.42 -41.83
C VAL A 320 -75.23 -20.65 -42.35
N ASP A 321 -74.79 -21.88 -42.09
CA ASP A 321 -75.41 -23.06 -42.73
C ASP A 321 -75.99 -24.12 -41.78
N LEU A 322 -76.59 -23.70 -40.65
CA LEU A 322 -77.32 -24.63 -39.75
C LEU A 322 -78.68 -24.09 -39.31
N ASP A 323 -79.44 -23.42 -40.20
CA ASP A 323 -80.80 -23.00 -39.86
C ASP A 323 -81.81 -23.02 -41.03
N THR A 324 -81.76 -24.06 -41.87
CA THR A 324 -82.90 -24.42 -42.73
C THR A 324 -82.99 -25.93 -42.96
N ALA A 325 -83.63 -26.65 -42.04
CA ALA A 325 -84.15 -28.00 -42.31
C ALA A 325 -85.51 -28.20 -41.62
N SER A 326 -86.53 -27.67 -42.30
CA SER A 326 -87.90 -28.19 -42.43
C SER A 326 -88.69 -28.60 -41.18
N VAL A 327 -89.56 -27.68 -40.74
CA VAL A 327 -90.83 -28.02 -40.09
C VAL A 327 -91.85 -28.34 -41.19
N ASN A 328 -92.25 -29.60 -41.27
CA ASN A 328 -93.62 -30.06 -41.54
C ASN A 328 -94.27 -29.66 -42.87
N GLU A 329 -94.21 -30.54 -43.87
CA GLU A 329 -95.29 -30.75 -44.84
C GLU A 329 -95.03 -32.05 -45.62
N LEU A 330 -95.96 -33.00 -45.55
CA LEU A 330 -96.44 -33.84 -46.66
C LEU A 330 -97.38 -34.94 -46.12
N GLN A 331 -98.66 -34.78 -46.43
CA GLN A 331 -99.71 -35.82 -46.42
C GLN A 331 -100.47 -35.70 -47.77
N PRO A 332 -101.28 -36.68 -48.18
CA PRO A 332 -100.88 -37.88 -48.92
C PRO A 332 -101.56 -37.98 -50.31
N ALA A 333 -101.20 -39.01 -51.08
CA ALA A 333 -102.04 -39.85 -51.98
C ALA A 333 -101.25 -40.30 -53.23
N THR A 334 -101.42 -41.43 -53.91
CA THR A 334 -102.07 -42.75 -53.72
C THR A 334 -101.91 -43.46 -55.09
N GLU A 335 -101.59 -44.77 -55.10
CA GLU A 335 -101.85 -45.80 -56.15
C GLU A 335 -101.24 -45.62 -57.56
N GLU A 336 -100.82 -46.62 -58.36
CA GLU A 336 -101.12 -48.06 -58.59
C GLU A 336 -99.81 -48.74 -59.08
N GLU A 337 -99.37 -49.88 -58.52
CA GLU A 337 -99.52 -51.29 -58.96
C GLU A 337 -98.75 -51.78 -60.23
N PRO A 338 -98.32 -53.07 -60.26
CA PRO A 338 -97.18 -53.61 -61.01
C PRO A 338 -97.63 -54.51 -62.20
N PRO A 339 -96.77 -55.30 -62.91
CA PRO A 339 -96.13 -56.55 -62.43
C PRO A 339 -94.68 -56.72 -62.97
N GLY A 340 -93.81 -57.52 -62.37
CA GLY A 340 -93.78 -58.97 -62.52
C GLY A 340 -92.32 -59.45 -62.74
N PRO A 341 -92.02 -60.71 -62.44
CA PRO A 341 -90.68 -61.20 -62.12
C PRO A 341 -90.05 -62.00 -63.27
N ASP A 342 -88.78 -62.42 -63.11
CA ASP A 342 -88.16 -63.66 -63.59
C ASP A 342 -86.63 -63.50 -63.44
N ALA A 343 -85.81 -64.47 -63.05
CA ALA A 343 -85.95 -65.78 -62.42
C ALA A 343 -84.53 -66.17 -61.96
#